data_AF-A0A0S4J6R9-F1
#
_entry.id   AF-A0A0S4J6R9-F1
#
_cell.length_a   1.000
_cell.length_b   1.000
_cell.length_c   1.000
_cell.angle_alpha   90.00
_cell.angle_beta   90.00
_cell.angle_gamma   90.00
#
_symmetry.space_group_name_H-M   'P 1'
#
loop_
_entity.id
_entity.type
_entity.pdbx_description
1 polymer ?
#
loop_
_entity_poly.entity_id
_entity_poly.type
_entity_poly.pdbx_seq_one_letter_code
_entity_poly.pdbx_strand_id
1 'polypeptide(L)'
;MSQNVSQRATPAPSSPEPQLLGKKISKEDEERLTDSLYRQSLERKKKSIESIEASVYKYAPPNVITREHAEESANRQCTEEVERRKKKHEELVAKHHRMDEEKVISNDDLQNIIQRNYDDAMRLKKDKMEVLVQKQRNVERKQAGNAGKKSVLSKEEMASCGERLSRPSKRSYTLDEINALSVYKTS
;
A
#
# COMPACT_ATOMS: atom_id res chain seq x y z
N MET A 1 -5.45 65.43 -1.77
CA MET A 1 -6.03 65.62 -3.12
C MET A 1 -6.11 64.24 -3.78
N SER A 2 -7.26 63.59 -3.67
CA SER A 2 -7.48 62.23 -4.17
C SER A 2 -7.97 62.29 -5.61
N GLN A 3 -7.20 61.74 -6.53
CA GLN A 3 -7.65 61.55 -7.91
C GLN A 3 -8.34 60.18 -8.02
N ASN A 4 -9.67 60.22 -8.14
CA ASN A 4 -10.50 59.09 -8.50
C ASN A 4 -10.26 58.73 -9.97
N VAL A 5 -9.50 57.67 -10.22
CA VAL A 5 -9.37 57.07 -11.56
C VAL A 5 -10.54 56.12 -11.76
N SER A 6 -11.57 56.62 -12.44
CA SER A 6 -12.73 55.86 -12.91
C SER A 6 -12.27 54.85 -13.96
N GLN A 7 -12.22 53.57 -13.60
CA GLN A 7 -12.01 52.49 -14.56
C GLN A 7 -13.32 52.22 -15.31
N ARG A 8 -13.36 52.67 -16.55
CA ARG A 8 -14.43 52.43 -17.51
C ARG A 8 -14.49 50.93 -17.81
N ALA A 9 -15.57 50.27 -17.40
CA ALA A 9 -15.86 48.89 -17.80
C ALA A 9 -16.05 48.84 -19.32
N THR A 10 -15.19 48.08 -20.00
CA THR A 10 -15.38 47.72 -21.41
C THR A 10 -16.52 46.72 -21.52
N PRO A 11 -17.51 46.92 -22.40
CA PRO A 11 -18.53 45.91 -22.65
C PRO A 11 -17.87 44.65 -23.23
N ALA A 12 -18.23 43.50 -22.68
CA ALA A 12 -17.81 42.20 -23.18
C ALA A 12 -18.16 42.08 -24.68
N PRO A 13 -17.28 41.51 -25.52
CA PRO A 13 -17.65 41.20 -26.90
C PRO A 13 -18.84 40.23 -26.86
N SER A 14 -19.94 40.66 -27.44
CA SER A 14 -21.17 39.88 -27.62
C SER A 14 -20.81 38.51 -28.19
N SER A 15 -21.01 37.49 -27.36
CA SER A 15 -20.89 36.09 -27.76
C SER A 15 -21.80 35.87 -28.98
N PRO A 16 -21.29 35.45 -30.14
CA PRO A 16 -22.16 35.09 -31.25
C PRO A 16 -22.95 33.86 -30.82
N GLU A 17 -24.25 34.03 -30.63
CA GLU A 17 -25.19 32.92 -30.50
C GLU A 17 -24.97 31.97 -31.68
N PRO A 18 -24.87 30.65 -31.45
CA PRO A 18 -24.81 29.69 -32.54
C PRO A 18 -26.17 29.66 -33.23
N GLN A 19 -26.31 30.44 -34.29
CA GLN A 19 -27.38 30.28 -35.27
C GLN A 19 -27.19 28.90 -35.90
N LEU A 20 -27.81 27.88 -35.31
CA LEU A 20 -27.94 26.54 -35.88
C LEU A 20 -28.92 26.62 -37.06
N LEU A 21 -28.43 27.21 -38.15
CA LEU A 21 -28.98 27.02 -39.49
C LEU A 21 -28.90 25.52 -39.78
N GLY A 22 -30.04 24.84 -39.74
CA GLY A 22 -30.24 23.46 -40.16
C GLY A 22 -30.01 23.28 -41.67
N LYS A 23 -28.79 23.58 -42.13
CA LYS A 23 -28.31 23.17 -43.44
C LYS A 23 -28.05 21.67 -43.35
N LYS A 24 -28.80 20.88 -44.12
CA LYS A 24 -28.56 19.45 -44.29
C LYS A 24 -27.16 19.30 -44.90
N ILE A 25 -26.21 18.82 -44.10
CA ILE A 25 -24.84 18.51 -44.52
C ILE A 25 -24.92 17.29 -45.45
N SER A 26 -24.20 17.30 -46.57
CA SER A 26 -24.09 16.11 -47.43
C SER A 26 -23.41 14.99 -46.64
N LYS A 27 -23.75 13.72 -46.90
CA LYS A 27 -23.08 12.58 -46.25
C LYS A 27 -21.56 12.62 -46.43
N GLU A 28 -21.08 13.11 -47.57
CA GLU A 28 -19.65 13.25 -47.86
C GLU A 28 -18.97 14.33 -46.99
N ASP A 29 -19.68 15.40 -46.68
CA ASP A 29 -19.19 16.46 -45.79
C ASP A 29 -19.24 16.04 -44.33
N GLU A 30 -20.22 15.22 -43.96
CA GLU A 30 -20.32 14.59 -42.63
C GLU A 30 -19.15 13.64 -42.41
N GLU A 31 -18.84 12.76 -43.36
CA GLU A 31 -17.69 11.86 -43.30
C GLU A 31 -16.37 12.64 -43.18
N ARG A 32 -16.17 13.68 -44.01
CA ARG A 32 -14.97 14.54 -43.92
C ARG A 32 -14.85 15.25 -42.58
N LEU A 33 -15.97 15.73 -42.04
CA LEU A 33 -15.98 16.38 -40.73
C LEU A 33 -15.65 15.38 -39.62
N THR A 34 -16.23 14.17 -39.67
CA THR A 34 -15.94 13.12 -38.69
C THR A 34 -14.48 12.69 -38.74
N ASP A 35 -13.89 12.52 -39.92
CA ASP A 35 -12.47 12.20 -40.09
C ASP A 35 -11.56 13.30 -39.55
N SER A 36 -11.90 14.56 -39.82
CA SER A 36 -11.16 15.73 -39.33
C SER A 36 -11.20 15.80 -37.79
N LEU A 37 -12.38 15.66 -37.19
CA LEU A 37 -12.55 15.66 -35.73
C LEU A 37 -11.86 14.47 -35.08
N TYR A 38 -11.91 13.29 -35.73
CA TYR A 38 -11.23 12.09 -35.26
C TYR A 38 -9.71 12.26 -35.26
N ARG A 39 -9.12 12.78 -36.34
CA ARG A 39 -7.68 13.11 -36.39
C ARG A 39 -7.30 14.12 -35.31
N GLN A 40 -8.07 15.18 -35.15
CA GLN A 40 -7.81 16.19 -34.12
C GLN A 40 -7.88 15.59 -32.71
N SER A 41 -8.81 14.66 -32.47
CA SER A 41 -8.92 13.91 -31.21
C SER A 41 -7.69 13.03 -30.96
N LEU A 42 -7.20 12.32 -31.98
CA LEU A 42 -5.99 11.51 -31.89
C LEU A 42 -4.75 12.36 -31.57
N GLU A 43 -4.58 13.51 -32.22
CA GLU A 43 -3.46 14.41 -31.94
C GLU A 43 -3.48 14.95 -30.51
N ARG A 44 -4.66 15.33 -30.01
CA ARG A 44 -4.82 15.80 -28.61
C ARG A 44 -4.47 14.68 -27.63
N LYS A 45 -4.91 13.44 -27.89
CA LYS A 45 -4.57 12.28 -27.06
C LYS A 45 -3.07 12.00 -27.09
N LYS A 46 -2.44 12.05 -28.26
CA LYS A 46 -0.99 11.83 -28.41
C LYS A 46 -0.18 12.84 -27.61
N LYS A 47 -0.49 14.13 -27.73
CA LYS A 47 0.16 15.20 -26.95
C LYS A 47 -0.07 15.04 -25.44
N SER A 48 -1.26 14.60 -25.04
CA SER A 48 -1.57 14.32 -23.63
C SER A 48 -0.73 13.16 -23.09
N ILE A 49 -0.61 12.07 -23.85
CA ILE A 49 0.23 10.92 -23.50
C ILE A 49 1.69 11.37 -23.37
N GLU A 50 2.24 12.07 -24.35
CA GLU A 50 3.63 12.57 -24.32
C GLU A 50 3.87 13.48 -23.10
N SER A 51 2.91 14.35 -22.75
CA SER A 51 3.00 15.20 -21.57
C SER A 51 2.93 14.41 -20.26
N ILE A 52 2.07 13.38 -20.20
CA ILE A 52 1.97 12.50 -19.03
C ILE A 52 3.25 11.69 -18.88
N GLU A 53 3.74 11.10 -19.96
CA GLU A 53 4.99 10.34 -19.99
C GLU A 53 6.16 11.20 -19.52
N ALA A 54 6.29 12.44 -20.01
CA ALA A 54 7.33 13.36 -19.57
C ALA A 54 7.19 13.78 -18.09
N SER A 55 5.97 13.80 -17.54
CA SER A 55 5.71 14.18 -16.15
C SER A 55 5.88 13.02 -15.16
N VAL A 56 5.47 11.81 -15.56
CA VAL A 56 5.45 10.60 -14.73
C VAL A 56 6.80 9.91 -14.77
N TYR A 57 7.44 9.87 -15.93
CA TYR A 57 8.75 9.26 -16.15
C TYR A 57 9.82 10.32 -16.36
N LYS A 58 9.88 11.33 -15.49
CA LYS A 58 11.14 12.09 -15.34
C LYS A 58 12.19 11.07 -14.93
N TYR A 59 13.16 10.82 -15.79
CA TYR A 59 14.31 9.97 -15.53
C TYR A 59 14.98 10.47 -14.23
N ALA A 60 14.62 9.86 -13.11
CA ALA A 60 15.30 10.12 -11.85
C ALA A 60 16.70 9.53 -12.00
N PRO A 61 17.77 10.27 -11.68
CA PRO A 61 19.10 9.70 -11.72
C PRO A 61 19.15 8.47 -10.80
N PRO A 62 19.86 7.39 -11.20
CA PRO A 62 19.96 6.20 -10.37
C PRO A 62 20.49 6.58 -8.98
N ASN A 63 19.74 6.24 -7.94
CA ASN A 63 20.16 6.54 -6.58
C ASN A 63 21.27 5.56 -6.18
N VAL A 64 22.52 6.01 -6.26
CA VAL A 64 23.69 5.22 -5.86
C VAL A 64 23.80 5.25 -4.35
N ILE A 65 23.62 4.10 -3.70
CA ILE A 65 23.79 3.99 -2.25
C ILE A 65 25.29 3.97 -1.96
N THR A 66 25.78 5.02 -1.30
CA THR A 66 27.17 5.06 -0.82
C THR A 66 27.35 4.10 0.34
N ARG A 67 28.58 3.64 0.53
CA ARG A 67 28.94 2.74 1.62
C ARG A 67 28.61 3.34 2.99
N GLU A 68 28.88 4.62 3.18
CA GLU A 68 28.57 5.36 4.41
C GLU A 68 27.06 5.32 4.71
N HIS A 69 26.22 5.55 3.70
CA HIS A 69 24.77 5.51 3.87
C HIS A 69 24.24 4.09 4.17
N ALA A 70 24.85 3.06 3.58
CA ALA A 70 24.53 1.68 3.88
C ALA A 70 24.92 1.30 5.33
N GLU A 71 26.09 1.73 5.78
CA GLU A 71 26.59 1.50 7.14
C GLU A 71 25.74 2.27 8.17
N GLU A 72 25.37 3.52 7.89
CA GLU A 72 24.46 4.32 8.73
C GLU A 72 23.08 3.66 8.85
N SER A 73 22.51 3.19 7.74
CA SER A 73 21.23 2.48 7.74
C SER A 73 21.29 1.16 8.52
N ALA A 74 22.38 0.40 8.39
CA ALA A 74 22.60 -0.82 9.14
C ALA A 74 22.73 -0.54 10.66
N ASN A 75 23.49 0.49 11.03
CA ASN A 75 23.64 0.92 12.42
C ASN A 75 22.31 1.38 13.02
N ARG A 76 21.50 2.14 12.27
CA ARG A 76 20.16 2.54 12.72
C ARG A 76 19.27 1.33 13.00
N GLN A 77 19.29 0.34 12.11
CA GLN A 77 18.43 -0.84 12.25
C GLN A 77 18.89 -1.80 13.35
N CYS A 78 20.19 -1.94 13.57
CA CYS A 78 20.73 -2.90 14.52
C CYS A 78 20.98 -2.28 15.90
N THR A 79 21.61 -1.12 15.96
CA THR A 79 22.08 -0.52 17.21
C THR A 79 20.96 0.26 17.89
N GLU A 80 20.30 1.18 17.18
CA GLU A 80 19.27 2.03 17.79
C GLU A 80 18.02 1.24 18.22
N GLU A 81 17.59 0.25 17.44
CA GLU A 81 16.46 -0.60 17.83
C GLU A 81 16.77 -1.49 19.03
N VAL A 82 18.00 -2.00 19.15
CA VAL A 82 18.43 -2.78 20.32
C VAL A 82 18.50 -1.87 21.55
N GLU A 83 19.06 -0.68 21.43
CA GLU A 83 19.10 0.31 22.51
C GLU A 83 17.70 0.75 22.95
N ARG A 84 16.80 0.99 22.00
CA ARG A 84 15.40 1.33 22.27
C ARG A 84 14.69 0.21 23.04
N ARG A 85 14.90 -1.05 22.65
CA ARG A 85 14.35 -2.21 23.35
C ARG A 85 14.93 -2.33 24.75
N LYS A 86 16.24 -2.15 24.90
CA LYS A 86 16.92 -2.19 26.20
C LYS A 86 16.37 -1.12 27.14
N LYS A 87 16.26 0.13 26.69
CA LYS A 87 15.68 1.22 27.47
C LYS A 87 14.24 0.93 27.87
N LYS A 88 13.40 0.46 26.95
CA LYS A 88 12.01 0.08 27.27
C LYS A 88 11.94 -1.04 28.30
N HIS A 89 12.84 -2.02 28.22
CA HIS A 89 12.93 -3.10 29.18
C HIS A 89 13.35 -2.58 30.56
N GLU A 90 14.37 -1.72 30.63
CA GLU A 90 14.80 -1.07 31.87
C GLU A 90 13.69 -0.22 32.48
N GLU A 91 12.93 0.53 31.68
CA GLU A 91 11.76 1.29 32.15
C GLU A 91 10.65 0.37 32.71
N LEU A 92 10.39 -0.78 32.07
CA LEU A 92 9.42 -1.76 32.56
C LEU A 92 9.89 -2.40 33.87
N VAL A 93 11.15 -2.82 33.93
CA VAL A 93 11.79 -3.36 35.14
C VAL A 93 11.71 -2.34 36.27
N ALA A 94 12.07 -1.07 36.00
CA ALA A 94 11.98 -0.01 36.99
C ALA A 94 10.54 0.28 37.46
N LYS A 95 9.54 0.16 36.58
CA LYS A 95 8.12 0.34 36.96
C LYS A 95 7.57 -0.83 37.78
N HIS A 96 7.96 -2.05 37.45
CA HIS A 96 7.40 -3.26 38.07
C HIS A 96 8.16 -3.71 39.31
N HIS A 97 9.50 -3.58 39.35
CA HIS A 97 10.32 -4.00 40.49
C HIS A 97 10.52 -2.93 41.56
N ARG A 98 10.02 -1.70 41.39
CA ARG A 98 10.07 -0.68 42.46
C ARG A 98 9.10 -0.95 43.62
N MET A 99 8.21 -1.95 43.50
CA MET A 99 7.08 -2.14 44.42
C MET A 99 6.79 -3.61 44.71
N ASP A 100 7.81 -4.48 44.75
CA ASP A 100 7.68 -5.81 45.34
C ASP A 100 7.80 -5.70 46.87
N GLU A 101 6.97 -4.85 47.49
CA GLU A 101 6.63 -5.09 48.89
C GLU A 101 5.83 -6.40 48.88
N GLU A 102 6.26 -7.39 49.67
CA GLU A 102 5.56 -8.66 49.85
C GLU A 102 4.15 -8.39 50.41
N LYS A 103 3.21 -8.05 49.53
CA LYS A 103 1.80 -7.95 49.88
C LYS A 103 1.35 -9.36 50.21
N VAL A 104 1.17 -9.62 51.51
CA VAL A 104 0.56 -10.85 51.99
C VAL A 104 -0.89 -10.86 51.51
N ILE A 105 -1.15 -11.58 50.42
CA ILE A 105 -2.47 -11.76 49.86
C ILE A 105 -3.28 -12.62 50.83
N SER A 106 -4.47 -12.15 51.23
CA SER A 106 -5.38 -12.95 52.05
C SER A 106 -5.83 -14.21 51.29
N ASN A 107 -6.11 -15.31 52.00
CA ASN A 107 -6.62 -16.52 51.37
C ASN A 107 -7.91 -16.29 50.57
N ASP A 108 -8.78 -15.37 51.03
CA ASP A 108 -10.02 -15.03 50.32
C ASP A 108 -9.73 -14.31 48.99
N ASP A 109 -8.76 -13.40 48.98
CA ASP A 109 -8.31 -12.72 47.76
C ASP A 109 -7.66 -13.70 46.78
N LEU A 110 -6.90 -14.67 47.31
CA LEU A 110 -6.31 -15.72 46.50
C LEU A 110 -7.39 -16.59 45.84
N GLN A 111 -8.42 -16.99 46.58
CA GLN A 111 -9.56 -17.74 46.02
C GLN A 111 -10.30 -16.93 44.95
N ASN A 112 -10.51 -15.63 45.19
CA ASN A 112 -11.13 -14.73 44.21
C ASN A 112 -10.29 -14.61 42.92
N ILE A 113 -8.97 -14.51 43.04
CA ILE A 113 -8.04 -14.47 41.89
C ILE A 113 -8.10 -15.79 41.12
N ILE A 114 -8.08 -16.93 41.82
CA ILE A 114 -8.16 -18.26 41.20
C ILE A 114 -9.49 -18.41 40.45
N GLN A 115 -10.60 -18.07 41.09
CA GLN A 115 -11.93 -18.15 40.48
C GLN A 115 -12.02 -17.25 39.24
N ARG A 116 -11.57 -16.00 39.34
CA ARG A 116 -11.56 -15.07 38.20
C ARG A 116 -10.72 -15.60 37.04
N ASN A 117 -9.52 -16.11 37.32
CA ASN A 117 -8.64 -16.67 36.30
C ASN A 117 -9.26 -17.90 35.62
N TYR A 118 -9.94 -18.75 36.39
CA TYR A 118 -10.67 -19.90 35.85
C TYR A 118 -11.81 -19.44 34.94
N ASP A 119 -12.62 -18.49 35.38
CA ASP A 119 -13.74 -17.96 34.61
C ASP A 119 -13.28 -17.26 33.32
N ASP A 120 -12.20 -16.46 33.40
CA ASP A 120 -11.57 -15.82 32.25
C ASP A 120 -11.02 -16.86 31.25
N ALA A 121 -10.38 -17.92 31.74
CA ALA A 121 -9.88 -19.00 30.89
C ALA A 121 -11.02 -19.76 30.19
N MET A 122 -12.11 -20.01 30.91
CA MET A 122 -13.30 -20.67 30.37
C MET A 122 -14.02 -19.78 29.35
N ARG A 123 -14.13 -18.46 29.59
CA ARG A 123 -14.64 -17.50 28.61
C ARG A 123 -13.79 -17.50 27.35
N LEU A 124 -12.46 -17.35 27.49
CA LEU A 124 -11.54 -17.34 26.36
C LEU A 124 -11.62 -18.64 25.52
N LYS A 125 -11.79 -19.79 26.17
CA LYS A 125 -11.99 -21.06 25.48
C LYS A 125 -13.29 -21.08 24.67
N LYS A 126 -14.40 -20.57 25.23
CA LYS A 126 -15.68 -20.46 24.54
C LYS A 126 -15.58 -19.54 23.32
N ASP A 127 -14.99 -18.35 23.49
CA ASP A 127 -14.81 -17.39 22.40
C ASP A 127 -13.96 -17.98 21.26
N LYS A 128 -12.87 -18.67 21.60
CA LYS A 128 -12.03 -19.37 20.60
C LYS A 128 -12.80 -20.46 19.88
N MET A 129 -13.63 -21.22 20.59
CA MET A 129 -14.47 -22.25 19.97
C MET A 129 -15.49 -21.65 19.01
N GLU A 130 -16.12 -20.54 19.38
CA GLU A 130 -17.07 -19.84 18.51
C GLU A 130 -16.40 -19.34 17.22
N VAL A 131 -15.22 -18.72 17.33
CA VAL A 131 -14.43 -18.29 16.18
C VAL A 131 -14.07 -19.46 15.26
N LEU A 132 -13.70 -20.62 15.83
CA LEU A 132 -13.40 -21.82 15.04
C LEU A 132 -14.64 -22.34 14.31
N VAL A 133 -15.79 -22.40 14.98
CA VAL A 133 -17.07 -22.81 14.36
C VAL A 133 -17.45 -21.86 13.23
N GLN A 134 -17.30 -20.55 13.43
CA GLN A 134 -17.58 -19.56 12.39
C GLN A 134 -16.62 -19.68 11.21
N LYS A 135 -15.33 -19.92 11.48
CA LYS A 135 -14.31 -20.17 10.44
C LYS A 135 -14.66 -21.41 9.64
N GLN A 136 -15.06 -22.50 10.30
CA GLN A 136 -15.48 -23.73 9.64
C GLN A 136 -16.70 -23.50 8.74
N ARG A 137 -17.75 -22.83 9.25
CA ARG A 137 -18.93 -22.45 8.44
C ARG A 137 -18.56 -21.62 7.23
N ASN A 138 -17.61 -20.70 7.36
CA ASN A 138 -17.14 -19.88 6.24
C ASN A 138 -16.34 -20.69 5.21
N VAL A 139 -15.55 -21.67 5.66
CA VAL A 139 -14.85 -22.61 4.76
C VAL A 139 -15.86 -23.47 4.00
N GLU A 140 -16.86 -24.03 4.68
CA GLU A 140 -17.93 -24.83 4.06
C GLU A 140 -18.71 -24.01 3.03
N ARG A 141 -19.09 -22.76 3.36
CA ARG A 141 -19.72 -21.82 2.39
C ARG A 141 -18.85 -21.56 1.17
N LYS A 142 -17.55 -21.32 1.36
CA LYS A 142 -16.60 -21.09 0.27
C LYS A 142 -16.37 -22.35 -0.58
N GLN A 143 -16.36 -23.53 0.03
CA GLN A 143 -16.21 -24.79 -0.69
C GLN A 143 -17.48 -25.15 -1.48
N ALA A 144 -18.67 -24.90 -0.92
CA ALA A 144 -19.94 -25.07 -1.63
C ALA A 144 -20.06 -24.13 -2.85
N GLY A 145 -19.58 -22.89 -2.74
CA GLY A 145 -19.55 -21.93 -3.86
C GLY A 145 -18.40 -22.12 -4.86
N ASN A 146 -17.42 -22.99 -4.56
CA ASN A 146 -16.19 -23.13 -5.34
C ASN A 146 -15.88 -24.61 -5.66
N ALA A 147 -16.92 -25.44 -5.78
CA ALA A 147 -16.85 -26.88 -6.06
C ALA A 147 -16.18 -27.23 -7.41
N GLY A 148 -15.85 -26.24 -8.25
CA GLY A 148 -15.25 -26.45 -9.58
C GLY A 148 -13.81 -25.97 -9.78
N LYS A 149 -13.14 -25.36 -8.78
CA LYS A 149 -11.81 -24.73 -9.01
C LYS A 149 -10.82 -24.99 -7.87
N LYS A 150 -10.49 -26.26 -7.64
CA LYS A 150 -9.21 -26.60 -6.99
C LYS A 150 -8.24 -26.94 -8.12
N SER A 151 -7.45 -25.97 -8.57
CA SER A 151 -6.26 -26.28 -9.36
C SER A 151 -5.29 -27.00 -8.42
N VAL A 152 -5.39 -28.33 -8.39
CA VAL A 152 -4.35 -29.16 -7.80
C VAL A 152 -3.11 -28.86 -8.63
N LEU A 153 -2.14 -28.17 -8.03
CA LEU A 153 -0.84 -27.92 -8.67
C LEU A 153 -0.32 -29.28 -9.16
N SER A 154 0.18 -29.30 -10.38
CA SER A 154 0.71 -30.53 -10.94
C SER A 154 1.87 -31.02 -10.07
N LYS A 155 2.15 -32.32 -10.11
CA LYS A 155 3.27 -32.91 -9.36
C LYS A 155 4.61 -32.22 -9.68
N GLU A 156 4.74 -31.71 -10.91
CA GLU A 156 5.90 -30.97 -11.40
C GLU A 156 5.97 -29.56 -10.80
N GLU A 157 4.83 -28.87 -10.68
CA GLU A 157 4.77 -27.54 -10.04
C GLU A 157 5.09 -27.63 -8.54
N MET A 158 4.61 -28.68 -7.86
CA MET A 158 4.96 -28.94 -6.45
C MET A 158 6.45 -29.24 -6.26
N ALA A 159 7.03 -30.04 -7.16
CA ALA A 159 8.46 -30.34 -7.13
C ALA A 159 9.32 -29.08 -7.36
N SER A 160 8.95 -28.26 -8.34
CA SER A 160 9.63 -26.99 -8.63
C SER A 160 9.55 -25.99 -7.45
N CYS A 161 8.39 -25.89 -6.80
CA CYS A 161 8.24 -25.09 -5.58
C CYS A 161 9.11 -25.61 -4.43
N GLY A 162 9.16 -26.93 -4.22
CA GLY A 162 9.99 -27.55 -3.20
C GLY A 162 11.48 -27.27 -3.40
N GLU A 163 11.96 -27.34 -4.65
CA GLU A 163 13.35 -27.05 -4.98
C GLU A 163 13.71 -25.56 -4.84
N ARG A 164 12.77 -24.66 -5.15
CA ARG A 164 12.96 -23.21 -4.91
C ARG A 164 13.04 -22.88 -3.42
N LEU A 165 12.30 -23.58 -2.58
CA LEU A 165 12.26 -23.35 -1.14
C LEU A 165 13.40 -24.02 -0.38
N SER A 166 13.96 -25.12 -0.90
CA SER A 166 15.06 -25.86 -0.28
C SER A 166 16.41 -25.20 -0.47
N ARG A 167 16.56 -24.34 -1.48
CA ARG A 167 17.80 -23.58 -1.72
C ARG A 167 17.92 -22.44 -0.69
N PRO A 168 19.06 -22.30 0.00
CA PRO A 168 19.30 -21.18 0.91
C PRO A 168 19.13 -19.85 0.16
N SER A 169 18.06 -19.11 0.45
CA SER A 169 17.74 -17.82 -0.19
C SER A 169 18.75 -16.72 0.14
N LYS A 170 19.66 -16.94 1.10
CA LYS A 170 20.62 -15.94 1.55
C LYS A 170 21.87 -15.97 0.68
N ARG A 171 21.78 -15.39 -0.51
CA ARG A 171 22.96 -14.93 -1.25
C ARG A 171 23.48 -13.68 -0.53
N SER A 172 24.77 -13.65 -0.20
CA SER A 172 25.43 -12.41 0.23
C SER A 172 25.52 -11.49 -0.98
N TYR A 173 24.85 -10.36 -0.94
CA TYR A 173 24.91 -9.38 -2.03
C TYR A 173 26.07 -8.41 -1.80
N THR A 174 26.87 -8.17 -2.83
CA THR A 174 27.85 -7.09 -2.81
C THR A 174 27.16 -5.74 -3.05
N LEU A 175 27.80 -4.62 -2.66
CA LEU A 175 27.26 -3.28 -2.89
C LEU A 175 26.99 -3.03 -4.38
N ASP A 176 27.84 -3.57 -5.25
CA ASP A 176 27.68 -3.46 -6.70
C ASP A 176 26.42 -4.19 -7.20
N GLU A 177 26.14 -5.38 -6.65
CA GLU A 177 24.91 -6.13 -6.96
C GLU A 177 23.65 -5.40 -6.45
N ILE A 178 23.72 -4.77 -5.26
CA ILE A 178 22.61 -3.98 -4.70
C ILE A 178 22.35 -2.74 -5.56
N ASN A 179 23.40 -2.04 -5.96
CA ASN A 179 23.30 -0.88 -6.83
C ASN A 179 22.77 -1.27 -8.21
N ALA A 180 23.20 -2.39 -8.78
CA ALA A 180 22.65 -2.90 -10.04
C ALA A 180 21.13 -3.15 -9.94
N LEU A 181 20.64 -3.74 -8.85
CA LEU A 181 19.20 -3.97 -8.63
C LEU A 181 18.37 -2.69 -8.46
N SER A 182 19.00 -1.59 -8.01
CA SER A 182 18.35 -0.28 -7.91
C SER A 182 18.10 0.38 -9.27
N VAL A 183 18.90 0.05 -10.29
CA VAL A 183 18.78 0.60 -11.64
C VAL A 183 17.63 -0.04 -12.42
N TYR A 184 17.35 -1.33 -12.21
CA TYR A 184 16.37 -2.10 -13.01
C TYR A 184 14.88 -1.91 -12.64
N LYS A 185 14.53 -1.08 -11.65
CA LYS A 185 13.12 -0.80 -11.30
C LYS A 185 12.45 0.31 -12.13
N THR A 186 13.09 0.77 -13.20
CA THR A 186 12.59 1.91 -14.00
C THR A 186 12.50 1.65 -15.51
N SER A 187 12.61 0.39 -15.95
CA SER A 187 12.39 -0.01 -17.35
C SER A 187 10.99 -0.54 -17.57
#